data_AF-A0A4Q7MNE7-F1
#
_entry.id   AF-A0A4Q7MNE7-F1
#
_cell.length_a   1.000
_cell.length_b   1.000
_cell.length_c   1.000
_cell.angle_alpha   90.00
_cell.angle_beta   90.00
_cell.angle_gamma   90.00
#
_symmetry.space_group_name_H-M   'P 1'
#
loop_
_entity.id
_entity.type
_entity.pdbx_description
1 polymer ?
#
loop_
_entity_poly.entity_id
_entity_poly.type
_entity_poly.pdbx_seq_one_letter_code
_entity_poly.pdbx_strand_id
1 'polypeptide(L)'
;MNNDFTFTLKSIRFDEDYHPADNTRLTTNFANLARGSSRQENLRNTLRMINNRFNSLAHWDNPKGDRYTVELDIISIEMNIDETSAGSGLPLIEILKINILDTKTNTRIDGIVGNSFSSYVRDYDFSVLLLEHNKNQPEFSTPDNFGELHGKLFKHFVSSSTYQEHFKKQPVICLSVSSSKTYRRTENHHPVLGVEYQQDEYSLTDEYFSKMGLQVRYFMPAGSVAPLAFYFSGDLLNDYTNLELISTISTMDTFQKIYRPEIYNANSPAGKSYQPSLKHQDFSLTRIVYDREERSRLAIQQGKFVEEHFIKPHQAVLEQWSEANYAL
;
A
#
# COMPACT_ATOMS: atom_id res chain seq x y z
N MET A 1 -30.53 -17.28 -2.95
CA MET A 1 -30.45 -15.94 -2.34
C MET A 1 -29.16 -15.32 -2.83
N ASN A 2 -29.25 -14.15 -3.46
CA ASN A 2 -28.12 -13.50 -4.10
C ASN A 2 -27.36 -12.71 -3.03
N ASN A 3 -26.52 -13.40 -2.26
CA ASN A 3 -25.72 -12.78 -1.19
C ASN A 3 -24.47 -12.10 -1.79
N ASP A 4 -24.69 -11.18 -2.73
CA ASP A 4 -23.58 -10.43 -3.33
C ASP A 4 -23.18 -9.31 -2.38
N PHE A 5 -21.95 -9.39 -1.88
CA PHE A 5 -21.36 -8.30 -1.10
C PHE A 5 -21.27 -7.05 -1.96
N THR A 6 -21.65 -5.91 -1.39
CA THR A 6 -21.53 -4.60 -2.03
C THR A 6 -20.48 -3.73 -1.33
N PHE A 7 -20.01 -2.69 -1.99
CA PHE A 7 -18.96 -1.84 -1.48
C PHE A 7 -19.39 -0.38 -1.40
N THR A 8 -19.03 0.28 -0.31
CA THR A 8 -19.14 1.72 -0.16
C THR A 8 -17.74 2.32 -0.08
N LEU A 9 -17.53 3.42 -0.81
CA LEU A 9 -16.26 4.13 -0.84
C LEU A 9 -16.42 5.49 -0.16
N LYS A 10 -15.54 5.77 0.80
CA LYS A 10 -15.41 7.08 1.44
C LYS A 10 -14.05 7.67 1.09
N SER A 11 -14.02 8.99 0.90
CA SER A 11 -12.80 9.73 0.55
C SER A 11 -12.57 10.85 1.55
N ILE A 12 -11.36 10.94 2.09
CA ILE A 12 -10.93 12.02 2.98
C ILE A 12 -9.61 12.59 2.45
N ARG A 13 -9.47 13.91 2.44
CA ARG A 13 -8.22 14.54 2.01
C ARG A 13 -7.10 14.22 3.00
N PHE A 14 -5.93 13.83 2.48
CA PHE A 14 -4.70 13.73 3.25
C PHE A 14 -3.82 14.94 2.97
N ASP A 15 -4.07 16.00 3.73
CA ASP A 15 -3.33 17.26 3.71
C ASP A 15 -2.72 17.57 5.09
N GLU A 16 -2.24 18.80 5.30
CA GLU A 16 -1.69 19.22 6.58
C GLU A 16 -2.71 19.32 7.71
N ASP A 17 -4.01 19.35 7.39
CA ASP A 17 -5.11 19.46 8.35
C ASP A 17 -5.80 18.12 8.58
N TYR A 18 -5.34 17.04 7.94
CA TYR A 18 -5.82 15.69 8.18
C TYR A 18 -5.64 15.28 9.64
N HIS A 19 -6.73 14.88 10.28
CA HIS A 19 -6.76 14.27 11.60
C HIS A 19 -7.45 12.91 11.49
N PRO A 20 -6.86 11.82 12.02
CA PRO A 20 -7.58 10.57 12.21
C PRO A 20 -8.78 10.81 13.12
N ALA A 21 -9.95 10.24 12.80
CA ALA A 21 -11.11 10.34 13.67
C ALA A 21 -10.83 9.66 15.03
N ASP A 22 -11.39 10.20 16.11
CA ASP A 22 -11.22 9.66 17.48
C ASP A 22 -11.69 8.18 17.59
N ASN A 23 -12.59 7.80 16.69
CA ASN A 23 -13.25 6.49 16.63
C ASN A 23 -12.54 5.55 15.65
N THR A 24 -11.71 6.07 14.74
CA THR A 24 -10.85 5.24 13.89
C THR A 24 -9.65 4.82 14.72
N ARG A 25 -9.89 3.83 15.59
CA ARG A 25 -8.87 2.93 16.17
C ARG A 25 -8.08 2.16 15.08
N LEU A 26 -8.17 2.57 13.82
CA LEU A 26 -7.84 1.86 12.60
C LEU A 26 -6.68 2.58 11.86
N THR A 27 -5.52 2.58 12.49
CA THR A 27 -4.27 1.95 11.99
C THR A 27 -3.93 1.94 10.50
N THR A 28 -4.19 3.00 9.76
CA THR A 28 -3.61 3.10 8.41
C THR A 28 -2.18 3.62 8.47
N ASN A 29 -1.36 3.26 7.48
CA ASN A 29 0.08 3.53 7.48
C ASN A 29 0.42 5.03 7.70
N PHE A 30 -0.51 5.91 7.33
CA PHE A 30 -0.41 7.36 7.45
C PHE A 30 -1.10 7.93 8.71
N ALA A 31 -1.98 7.19 9.39
CA ALA A 31 -2.62 7.66 10.62
C ALA A 31 -1.62 7.94 11.75
N ASN A 32 -0.52 7.19 11.82
CA ASN A 32 0.55 7.43 12.79
C ASN A 32 1.33 8.74 12.52
N LEU A 33 1.55 9.08 11.25
CA LEU A 33 2.16 10.38 10.87
C LEU A 33 1.27 11.56 11.26
N ALA A 34 -0.04 11.31 11.32
CA ALA A 34 -1.08 12.27 11.59
C ALA A 34 -1.49 12.35 13.08
N ARG A 35 -0.61 11.97 14.02
CA ARG A 35 -0.86 12.02 15.47
C ARG A 35 0.19 12.83 16.24
N GLY A 36 -0.16 13.18 17.48
CA GLY A 36 0.71 13.87 18.42
C GLY A 36 0.89 15.37 18.12
N SER A 37 1.70 16.04 18.94
CA SER A 37 1.93 17.50 18.87
C SER A 37 2.62 17.94 17.57
N SER A 38 3.40 17.06 16.95
CA SER A 38 4.13 17.35 15.69
C SER A 38 3.33 16.99 14.43
N ARG A 39 2.04 16.62 14.57
CA ARG A 39 1.18 16.18 13.46
C ARG A 39 1.26 17.07 12.22
N GLN A 40 0.89 18.36 12.35
CA GLN A 40 0.79 19.25 11.20
C GLN A 40 2.15 19.44 10.50
N GLU A 41 3.22 19.53 11.28
CA GLU A 41 4.58 19.63 10.76
C GLU A 41 5.03 18.34 10.04
N ASN A 42 4.73 17.17 10.60
CA ASN A 42 4.98 15.88 9.97
C ASN A 42 4.28 15.77 8.61
N LEU A 43 3.00 16.14 8.54
CA LEU A 43 2.21 16.10 7.30
C LEU A 43 2.73 17.10 6.26
N ARG A 44 3.00 18.35 6.65
CA ARG A 44 3.63 19.37 5.78
C ARG A 44 4.96 18.90 5.22
N ASN A 45 5.83 18.35 6.08
CA ASN A 45 7.15 17.87 5.67
C ASN A 45 7.02 16.67 4.73
N THR A 46 6.09 15.75 4.99
CA THR A 46 5.81 14.59 4.14
C THR A 46 5.35 15.04 2.76
N LEU A 47 4.32 15.89 2.67
CA LEU A 47 3.78 16.39 1.40
C LEU A 47 4.83 17.18 0.61
N ARG A 48 5.66 17.98 1.29
CA ARG A 48 6.79 18.69 0.66
C ARG A 48 7.83 17.71 0.10
N MET A 49 8.17 16.64 0.83
CA MET A 49 9.07 15.61 0.32
C MET A 49 8.50 14.91 -0.92
N ILE A 50 7.20 14.61 -0.94
CA ILE A 50 6.51 14.03 -2.10
C ILE A 50 6.59 14.98 -3.31
N ASN A 51 6.24 16.26 -3.13
CA ASN A 51 6.31 17.26 -4.20
C ASN A 51 7.73 17.40 -4.76
N ASN A 52 8.73 17.51 -3.88
CA ASN A 52 10.13 17.61 -4.30
C ASN A 52 10.56 16.35 -5.08
N ARG A 53 10.17 15.16 -4.59
CA ARG A 53 10.51 13.90 -5.25
C ARG A 53 9.82 13.77 -6.60
N PHE A 54 8.55 14.13 -6.70
CA PHE A 54 7.79 14.13 -7.95
C PHE A 54 8.47 15.01 -8.99
N ASN A 55 8.74 16.28 -8.64
CA ASN A 55 9.36 17.23 -9.56
C ASN A 55 10.79 16.85 -9.94
N SER A 56 11.54 16.19 -9.06
CA SER A 56 12.88 15.66 -9.38
C SER A 56 12.84 14.58 -10.48
N LEU A 57 11.77 13.79 -10.53
CA LEU A 57 11.58 12.75 -11.53
C LEU A 57 10.95 13.33 -12.81
N ALA A 58 9.96 14.22 -12.66
CA ALA A 58 9.31 14.97 -13.73
C ALA A 58 10.09 16.26 -14.06
N HIS A 59 11.36 16.08 -14.43
CA HIS A 59 12.32 17.16 -14.66
C HIS A 59 12.15 17.86 -16.02
N TRP A 60 11.48 17.22 -16.97
CA TRP A 60 11.22 17.80 -18.29
C TRP A 60 10.27 18.99 -18.20
N ASP A 61 10.60 20.08 -18.92
CA ASP A 61 9.84 21.34 -18.88
C ASP A 61 9.57 21.87 -17.46
N ASN A 62 10.48 21.57 -16.52
CA ASN A 62 10.36 21.88 -15.10
C ASN A 62 11.70 22.40 -14.53
N PRO A 63 12.25 23.51 -15.05
CA PRO A 63 13.60 23.97 -14.72
C PRO A 63 13.80 24.36 -13.25
N LYS A 64 12.73 24.70 -12.53
CA LYS A 64 12.76 25.06 -11.11
C LYS A 64 12.42 23.90 -10.18
N GLY A 65 11.92 22.79 -10.71
CA GLY A 65 11.47 21.65 -9.91
C GLY A 65 10.24 21.94 -9.04
N ASP A 66 9.37 22.86 -9.47
CA ASP A 66 8.20 23.33 -8.70
C ASP A 66 6.88 23.31 -9.51
N ARG A 67 6.87 22.72 -10.71
CA ARG A 67 5.70 22.69 -11.61
C ARG A 67 4.52 21.89 -11.06
N TYR A 68 4.79 20.76 -10.41
CA TYR A 68 3.75 19.81 -10.03
C TYR A 68 3.51 19.79 -8.53
N THR A 69 2.24 19.75 -8.15
CA THR A 69 1.80 19.48 -6.77
C THR A 69 1.09 18.14 -6.75
N VAL A 70 1.47 17.27 -5.82
CA VAL A 70 0.83 15.98 -5.56
C VAL A 70 -0.13 16.14 -4.40
N GLU A 71 -1.38 15.75 -4.62
CA GLU A 71 -2.41 15.70 -3.59
C GLU A 71 -2.85 14.26 -3.36
N LEU A 72 -3.15 13.94 -2.10
CA LEU A 72 -3.47 12.59 -1.67
C LEU A 72 -4.87 12.58 -1.06
N ASP A 73 -5.65 11.58 -1.44
CA ASP A 73 -6.92 11.26 -0.78
C ASP A 73 -6.81 9.86 -0.18
N ILE A 74 -7.25 9.72 1.06
CA ILE A 74 -7.46 8.45 1.73
C ILE A 74 -8.80 7.92 1.24
N ILE A 75 -8.76 6.75 0.63
CA ILE A 75 -9.93 6.02 0.17
C ILE A 75 -10.16 4.86 1.12
N SER A 76 -11.25 4.91 1.88
CA SER A 76 -11.68 3.84 2.78
C SER A 76 -12.82 3.06 2.12
N ILE A 77 -12.63 1.75 1.98
CA ILE A 77 -13.60 0.82 1.40
C ILE A 77 -14.25 0.02 2.51
N GLU A 78 -15.57 0.11 2.58
CA GLU A 78 -16.42 -0.68 3.47
C GLU A 78 -17.20 -1.71 2.65
N MET A 79 -17.29 -2.93 3.16
CA MET A 79 -18.04 -4.04 2.59
C MET A 79 -19.37 -4.20 3.34
N ASN A 80 -20.46 -4.36 2.60
CA ASN A 80 -21.78 -4.61 3.15
C ASN A 80 -22.19 -6.05 2.80
N ILE A 81 -22.57 -6.81 3.84
CA ILE A 81 -22.95 -8.22 3.71
C ILE A 81 -24.47 -8.38 3.46
N ASP A 82 -25.29 -7.46 3.98
CA ASP A 82 -26.75 -7.43 3.80
C ASP A 82 -27.24 -6.03 3.42
N GLU A 83 -28.21 -5.91 2.51
CA GLU A 83 -28.86 -4.63 2.17
C GLU A 83 -29.71 -4.06 3.34
N THR A 84 -30.09 -4.91 4.32
CA THR A 84 -31.05 -4.58 5.39
C THR A 84 -30.41 -4.27 6.74
N SER A 85 -29.10 -4.49 6.92
CA SER A 85 -28.44 -4.16 8.17
C SER A 85 -28.16 -2.65 8.24
N ALA A 86 -28.91 -1.94 9.06
CA ALA A 86 -28.72 -0.53 9.40
C ALA A 86 -27.43 -0.24 10.23
N GLY A 87 -26.38 -1.04 10.02
CA GLY A 87 -25.06 -0.90 10.64
C GLY A 87 -24.07 -0.18 9.73
N SER A 88 -22.98 0.32 10.31
CA SER A 88 -21.81 0.77 9.54
C SER A 88 -21.17 -0.43 8.82
N GLY A 89 -20.85 -0.28 7.53
CA GLY A 89 -20.22 -1.35 6.74
C GLY A 89 -18.88 -1.83 7.34
N LEU A 90 -18.49 -3.06 6.99
CA LEU A 90 -17.27 -3.68 7.50
C LEU A 90 -16.04 -3.09 6.81
N PRO A 91 -15.06 -2.52 7.53
CA PRO A 91 -13.89 -1.95 6.89
C PRO A 91 -13.05 -3.05 6.23
N LEU A 92 -12.73 -2.86 4.95
CA LEU A 92 -12.07 -3.88 4.12
C LEU A 92 -10.65 -3.45 3.70
N ILE A 93 -10.56 -2.32 3.01
CA ILE A 93 -9.30 -1.80 2.42
C ILE A 93 -9.23 -0.30 2.67
N GLU A 94 -8.02 0.21 2.91
CA GLU A 94 -7.74 1.64 2.81
C GLU A 94 -6.49 1.87 1.96
N ILE A 95 -6.61 2.77 1.00
CA ILE A 95 -5.57 3.07 -0.01
C ILE A 95 -5.47 4.57 -0.23
N LEU A 96 -4.33 5.02 -0.76
CA LEU A 96 -4.18 6.37 -1.25
C LEU A 96 -4.57 6.44 -2.74
N LYS A 97 -5.40 7.42 -3.06
CA LYS A 97 -5.59 7.95 -4.41
C LYS A 97 -4.71 9.18 -4.57
N ILE A 98 -3.96 9.22 -5.66
CA ILE A 98 -3.07 10.34 -5.97
C ILE A 98 -3.70 11.21 -7.04
N ASN A 99 -3.64 12.52 -6.87
CA ASN A 99 -3.98 13.50 -7.88
C ASN A 99 -2.78 14.41 -8.13
N ILE A 100 -2.53 14.74 -9.39
CA ILE A 100 -1.39 15.55 -9.79
C ILE A 100 -1.95 16.87 -10.34
N LEU A 101 -1.56 17.98 -9.73
CA LEU A 101 -1.86 19.33 -10.23
C LEU A 101 -0.65 19.85 -11.00
N ASP A 102 -0.82 20.09 -12.30
CA ASP A 102 0.13 20.83 -13.11
C ASP A 102 -0.15 22.33 -12.99
N THR A 103 0.70 23.05 -12.26
CA THR A 103 0.50 24.48 -11.99
C THR A 103 0.75 25.36 -13.22
N LYS A 104 1.47 24.84 -14.23
CA LYS A 104 1.77 25.59 -15.47
C LYS A 104 0.55 25.64 -16.38
N THR A 105 -0.19 24.54 -16.47
CA THR A 105 -1.38 24.40 -17.33
C THR A 105 -2.68 24.52 -16.54
N ASN A 106 -2.61 24.56 -15.20
CA ASN A 106 -3.75 24.52 -14.29
C ASN A 106 -4.68 23.32 -14.53
N THR A 107 -4.08 22.15 -14.76
CA THR A 107 -4.82 20.91 -15.04
C THR A 107 -4.61 19.88 -13.95
N ARG A 108 -5.68 19.16 -13.61
CA ARG A 108 -5.63 18.00 -12.72
C ARG A 108 -5.50 16.72 -13.55
N ILE A 109 -4.55 15.87 -13.15
CA ILE A 109 -4.24 14.59 -13.79
C ILE A 109 -4.45 13.51 -12.73
N ASP A 110 -5.14 12.43 -13.11
CA ASP A 110 -5.33 11.26 -12.25
C ASP A 110 -3.98 10.53 -12.07
N GLY A 111 -3.62 10.21 -10.83
CA GLY A 111 -2.51 9.31 -10.51
C GLY A 111 -3.00 7.88 -10.26
N ILE A 112 -2.06 6.95 -10.01
CA ILE A 112 -2.41 5.56 -9.73
C ILE A 112 -2.98 5.41 -8.31
N VAL A 113 -4.08 4.68 -8.18
CA VAL A 113 -4.68 4.29 -6.89
C VAL A 113 -4.06 3.00 -6.36
N GLY A 114 -4.09 2.77 -5.05
CA GLY A 114 -3.58 1.52 -4.43
C GLY A 114 -2.31 1.71 -3.61
N ASN A 115 -1.78 2.93 -3.56
CA ASN A 115 -0.61 3.29 -2.78
C ASN A 115 -0.89 3.18 -1.27
N SER A 116 0.14 2.89 -0.48
CA SER A 116 0.04 2.69 0.98
C SER A 116 -1.04 1.69 1.43
N PHE A 117 -1.25 0.64 0.63
CA PHE A 117 -2.27 -0.39 0.83
C PHE A 117 -2.33 -0.91 2.26
N SER A 118 -3.48 -0.71 2.90
CA SER A 118 -3.87 -1.26 4.18
C SER A 118 -5.07 -2.17 3.97
N SER A 119 -5.05 -3.37 4.55
CA SER A 119 -6.16 -4.30 4.46
C SER A 119 -6.42 -4.92 5.83
N TYR A 120 -7.69 -4.87 6.22
CA TYR A 120 -8.16 -5.35 7.51
C TYR A 120 -8.06 -6.87 7.60
N VAL A 121 -8.50 -7.57 6.54
CA VAL A 121 -8.41 -9.04 6.47
C VAL A 121 -6.94 -9.47 6.38
N ARG A 122 -6.10 -8.74 5.64
CA ARG A 122 -4.65 -9.01 5.62
C ARG A 122 -4.01 -8.87 7.00
N ASP A 123 -4.36 -7.83 7.74
CA ASP A 123 -3.78 -7.61 9.06
C ASP A 123 -4.25 -8.68 10.06
N TYR A 124 -5.50 -9.18 9.94
CA TYR A 124 -5.95 -10.39 10.64
C TYR A 124 -5.13 -11.62 10.24
N ASP A 125 -5.00 -11.90 8.95
CA ASP A 125 -4.29 -13.07 8.43
C ASP A 125 -2.85 -13.11 8.97
N PHE A 126 -2.09 -12.02 8.83
CA PHE A 126 -0.69 -11.99 9.25
C PHE A 126 -0.49 -11.82 10.77
N SER A 127 -1.31 -11.01 11.44
CA SER A 127 -1.07 -10.61 12.84
C SER A 127 -1.83 -11.45 13.86
N VAL A 128 -2.78 -12.28 13.43
CA VAL A 128 -3.58 -13.14 14.29
C VAL A 128 -3.51 -14.59 13.81
N LEU A 129 -4.03 -14.87 12.61
CA LEU A 129 -4.18 -16.24 12.13
C LEU A 129 -2.84 -16.96 11.96
N LEU A 130 -1.89 -16.34 11.25
CA LEU A 130 -0.56 -16.92 11.00
C LEU A 130 0.24 -17.09 12.29
N LEU A 131 0.15 -16.13 13.22
CA LEU A 131 0.85 -16.20 14.51
C LEU A 131 0.28 -17.30 15.40
N GLU A 132 -1.05 -17.43 15.50
CA GLU A 132 -1.67 -18.48 16.29
C GLU A 132 -1.48 -19.88 15.66
N HIS A 133 -1.48 -20.00 14.33
CA HIS A 133 -1.19 -21.27 13.62
C HIS A 133 0.21 -21.81 13.94
N ASN A 134 1.21 -20.93 13.97
CA ASN A 134 2.60 -21.30 14.24
C ASN A 134 2.94 -21.39 15.73
N LYS A 135 2.00 -21.05 16.61
CA LYS A 135 2.21 -21.06 18.05
C LYS A 135 2.43 -22.49 18.53
N ASN A 136 3.56 -22.72 19.20
CA ASN A 136 4.02 -24.04 19.65
C ASN A 136 4.32 -25.05 18.53
N GLN A 137 4.43 -24.61 17.27
CA GLN A 137 4.89 -25.48 16.18
C GLN A 137 6.43 -25.45 16.10
N PRO A 138 7.07 -26.60 15.81
CA PRO A 138 8.53 -26.67 15.67
C PRO A 138 9.03 -26.01 14.38
N GLU A 139 8.20 -26.01 13.33
CA GLU A 139 8.53 -25.49 12.01
C GLU A 139 7.46 -24.49 11.54
N PHE A 140 7.91 -23.49 10.78
CA PHE A 140 7.01 -22.50 10.20
C PHE A 140 6.17 -23.11 9.08
N SER A 141 4.86 -22.89 9.12
CA SER A 141 3.93 -23.25 8.05
C SER A 141 2.80 -22.23 7.93
N THR A 142 2.08 -22.27 6.82
CA THR A 142 0.89 -21.44 6.58
C THR A 142 -0.38 -22.27 6.78
N PRO A 143 -1.49 -21.67 7.25
CA PRO A 143 -2.82 -22.28 7.15
C PRO A 143 -3.17 -22.62 5.68
N ASP A 144 -3.95 -23.68 5.45
CA ASP A 144 -4.27 -24.17 4.09
C ASP A 144 -4.85 -23.07 3.18
N ASN A 145 -5.79 -22.28 3.68
CA ASN A 145 -6.49 -21.23 2.90
C ASN A 145 -5.93 -19.82 3.15
N PHE A 146 -4.66 -19.70 3.57
CA PHE A 146 -4.05 -18.43 3.98
C PHE A 146 -4.12 -17.36 2.88
N GLY A 147 -4.83 -16.25 3.10
CA GLY A 147 -5.00 -15.19 2.11
C GLY A 147 -6.04 -15.43 1.01
N GLU A 148 -6.71 -16.58 0.96
CA GLU A 148 -7.70 -16.86 -0.09
C GLU A 148 -8.93 -15.98 0.00
N LEU A 149 -9.49 -15.82 1.22
CA LEU A 149 -10.64 -14.95 1.44
C LEU A 149 -10.32 -13.51 1.03
N HIS A 150 -9.18 -12.99 1.48
CA HIS A 150 -8.76 -11.64 1.14
C HIS A 150 -8.51 -11.48 -0.37
N GLY A 151 -7.91 -12.47 -1.02
CA GLY A 151 -7.73 -12.52 -2.46
C GLY A 151 -9.06 -12.36 -3.21
N LYS A 152 -10.06 -13.17 -2.88
CA LYS A 152 -11.40 -13.12 -3.49
C LYS A 152 -12.09 -11.79 -3.21
N LEU A 153 -12.05 -11.28 -1.98
CA LEU A 153 -12.64 -9.99 -1.62
C LEU A 153 -12.00 -8.82 -2.39
N PHE A 154 -10.67 -8.84 -2.55
CA PHE A 154 -9.96 -7.84 -3.35
C PHE A 154 -10.39 -7.88 -4.82
N LYS A 155 -10.43 -9.07 -5.42
CA LYS A 155 -10.85 -9.24 -6.82
C LYS A 155 -12.29 -8.81 -7.03
N HIS A 156 -13.19 -9.20 -6.13
CA HIS A 156 -14.58 -8.77 -6.14
C HIS A 156 -14.69 -7.23 -6.10
N PHE A 157 -13.95 -6.60 -5.19
CA PHE A 157 -13.90 -5.15 -5.10
C PHE A 157 -13.41 -4.50 -6.40
N VAL A 158 -12.25 -4.88 -6.95
CA VAL A 158 -11.71 -4.22 -8.16
C VAL A 158 -12.54 -4.49 -9.42
N SER A 159 -13.38 -5.53 -9.43
CA SER A 159 -14.35 -5.79 -10.50
C SER A 159 -15.71 -5.11 -10.30
N SER A 160 -16.00 -4.60 -9.11
CA SER A 160 -17.32 -4.06 -8.75
C SER A 160 -17.67 -2.76 -9.48
N SER A 161 -18.96 -2.45 -9.57
CA SER A 161 -19.43 -1.14 -10.07
C SER A 161 -18.88 0.01 -9.23
N THR A 162 -18.82 -0.13 -7.90
CA THR A 162 -18.22 0.86 -7.00
C THR A 162 -16.78 1.20 -7.41
N TYR A 163 -15.96 0.21 -7.79
CA TYR A 163 -14.61 0.50 -8.26
C TYR A 163 -14.63 1.24 -9.61
N GLN A 164 -15.41 0.75 -10.57
CA GLN A 164 -15.49 1.30 -11.93
C GLN A 164 -16.04 2.73 -11.97
N GLU A 165 -16.93 3.08 -11.04
CA GLU A 165 -17.48 4.44 -10.89
C GLU A 165 -16.42 5.45 -10.41
N HIS A 166 -15.46 5.00 -9.61
CA HIS A 166 -14.47 5.87 -8.97
C HIS A 166 -13.08 5.83 -9.60
N PHE A 167 -12.73 4.74 -10.29
CA PHE A 167 -11.39 4.49 -10.83
C PHE A 167 -11.43 3.94 -12.25
N LYS A 168 -10.56 4.49 -13.10
CA LYS A 168 -10.46 4.12 -14.53
C LYS A 168 -9.44 3.03 -14.82
N LYS A 169 -8.51 2.80 -13.89
CA LYS A 169 -7.39 1.87 -14.04
C LYS A 169 -7.29 0.96 -12.84
N GLN A 170 -6.65 -0.19 -13.02
CA GLN A 170 -6.35 -1.13 -11.94
C GLN A 170 -5.39 -0.52 -10.92
N PRO A 171 -5.44 -0.94 -9.65
CA PRO A 171 -4.57 -0.39 -8.63
C PRO A 171 -3.15 -0.93 -8.79
N VAL A 172 -2.16 -0.12 -8.39
CA VAL A 172 -0.78 -0.58 -8.21
C VAL A 172 -0.41 -0.41 -6.75
N ILE A 173 -0.04 -1.52 -6.10
CA ILE A 173 0.40 -1.54 -4.72
C ILE A 173 1.92 -1.50 -4.72
N CYS A 174 2.50 -0.45 -4.17
CA CYS A 174 3.95 -0.30 -4.10
C CYS A 174 4.44 -0.41 -2.65
N LEU A 175 5.38 -1.32 -2.40
CA LEU A 175 5.85 -1.69 -1.05
C LEU A 175 7.38 -1.68 -0.97
N SER A 176 7.88 -1.75 0.27
CA SER A 176 9.27 -2.09 0.55
C SER A 176 9.61 -3.47 0.03
N VAL A 177 10.84 -3.65 -0.45
CA VAL A 177 11.43 -4.99 -0.63
C VAL A 177 11.65 -5.68 0.73
N SER A 178 11.66 -7.02 0.72
CA SER A 178 11.85 -7.84 1.92
C SER A 178 13.33 -7.91 2.30
N SER A 179 13.64 -7.79 3.59
CA SER A 179 15.00 -8.01 4.10
C SER A 179 15.43 -9.48 4.10
N SER A 180 14.50 -10.42 3.94
CA SER A 180 14.81 -11.86 3.89
C SER A 180 15.22 -12.36 2.50
N LYS A 181 15.25 -11.47 1.50
CA LYS A 181 15.45 -11.83 0.09
C LYS A 181 16.61 -11.07 -0.52
N THR A 182 17.28 -11.71 -1.48
CA THR A 182 18.32 -11.07 -2.29
C THR A 182 17.77 -10.67 -3.64
N TYR A 183 18.04 -9.44 -4.04
CA TYR A 183 17.60 -8.83 -5.29
C TYR A 183 18.81 -8.64 -6.20
N ARG A 184 18.72 -9.16 -7.43
CA ARG A 184 19.79 -9.06 -8.43
C ARG A 184 19.41 -8.06 -9.51
N ARG A 185 20.25 -7.05 -9.70
CA ARG A 185 20.09 -6.06 -10.76
C ARG A 185 20.12 -6.76 -12.12
N THR A 186 19.18 -6.39 -12.98
CA THR A 186 19.13 -6.82 -14.38
C THR A 186 19.67 -5.73 -15.30
N GLU A 187 19.75 -6.02 -16.60
CA GLU A 187 20.08 -5.03 -17.63
C GLU A 187 18.86 -4.20 -18.07
N ASN A 188 17.64 -4.57 -17.64
CA ASN A 188 16.45 -3.83 -18.01
C ASN A 188 16.39 -2.47 -17.28
N HIS A 189 16.11 -1.42 -18.05
CA HIS A 189 16.04 -0.05 -17.56
C HIS A 189 14.83 0.67 -18.14
N HIS A 190 13.86 0.97 -17.28
CA HIS A 190 12.69 1.75 -17.63
C HIS A 190 12.94 3.26 -17.38
N PRO A 191 12.49 4.18 -18.26
CA PRO A 191 12.80 5.61 -18.15
C PRO A 191 12.30 6.27 -16.84
N VAL A 192 11.17 5.78 -16.29
CA VAL A 192 10.59 6.27 -15.01
C VAL A 192 10.91 5.37 -13.82
N LEU A 193 10.50 4.10 -13.88
CA LEU A 193 10.73 3.11 -12.83
C LEU A 193 12.23 2.85 -12.55
N GLY A 194 13.12 3.12 -13.51
CA GLY A 194 14.57 2.97 -13.37
C GLY A 194 15.04 1.54 -13.61
N VAL A 195 16.07 1.13 -12.88
CA VAL A 195 16.73 -0.17 -13.06
C VAL A 195 15.87 -1.28 -12.45
N GLU A 196 15.65 -2.36 -13.20
CA GLU A 196 14.93 -3.53 -12.70
C GLU A 196 15.85 -4.46 -11.89
N TYR A 197 15.29 -5.00 -10.82
CA TYR A 197 15.86 -6.06 -10.00
C TYR A 197 14.96 -7.30 -10.07
N GLN A 198 15.60 -8.46 -10.00
CA GLN A 198 14.94 -9.77 -9.98
C GLN A 198 15.15 -10.44 -8.62
N GLN A 199 14.11 -11.14 -8.16
CA GLN A 199 14.13 -12.00 -6.99
C GLN A 199 13.59 -13.37 -7.42
N ASP A 200 14.35 -14.44 -7.26
CA ASP A 200 13.96 -15.79 -7.73
C ASP A 200 13.54 -16.74 -6.60
N GLU A 201 13.49 -16.25 -5.36
CA GLU A 201 13.18 -17.05 -4.18
C GLU A 201 11.66 -17.09 -3.89
N TYR A 202 11.21 -18.11 -3.16
CA TYR A 202 9.85 -18.08 -2.63
C TYR A 202 9.66 -16.92 -1.63
N SER A 203 8.54 -16.19 -1.73
CA SER A 203 8.13 -15.13 -0.81
C SER A 203 6.66 -15.32 -0.46
N LEU A 204 6.37 -15.51 0.84
CA LEU A 204 5.00 -15.63 1.35
C LEU A 204 4.15 -14.40 1.00
N THR A 205 4.75 -13.21 1.04
CA THR A 205 4.05 -11.97 0.68
C THR A 205 3.66 -11.99 -0.80
N ASP A 206 4.54 -12.47 -1.67
CA ASP A 206 4.31 -12.48 -3.12
C ASP A 206 3.22 -13.50 -3.47
N GLU A 207 3.24 -14.68 -2.84
CA GLU A 207 2.16 -15.67 -2.96
C GLU A 207 0.84 -15.08 -2.47
N TYR A 208 0.83 -14.40 -1.32
CA TYR A 208 -0.37 -13.78 -0.76
C TYR A 208 -0.97 -12.73 -1.71
N PHE A 209 -0.14 -11.88 -2.34
CA PHE A 209 -0.60 -10.93 -3.36
C PHE A 209 -0.99 -11.60 -4.68
N SER A 210 -0.40 -12.75 -5.04
CA SER A 210 -0.86 -13.52 -6.22
C SER A 210 -2.30 -14.03 -6.05
N LYS A 211 -2.75 -14.32 -4.81
CA LYS A 211 -4.16 -14.66 -4.54
C LYS A 211 -5.10 -13.50 -4.85
N MET A 212 -4.61 -12.26 -4.88
CA MET A 212 -5.34 -11.07 -5.36
C MET A 212 -5.31 -10.90 -6.88
N GLY A 213 -4.66 -11.81 -7.62
CA GLY A 213 -4.45 -11.71 -9.07
C GLY A 213 -3.31 -10.75 -9.45
N LEU A 214 -2.41 -10.43 -8.51
CA LEU A 214 -1.33 -9.49 -8.73
C LEU A 214 0.01 -10.20 -9.00
N GLN A 215 0.78 -9.63 -9.91
CA GLN A 215 2.17 -9.99 -10.18
C GLN A 215 3.09 -8.95 -9.55
N VAL A 216 4.36 -9.29 -9.31
CA VAL A 216 5.35 -8.38 -8.72
C VAL A 216 6.52 -8.13 -9.65
N ARG A 217 6.97 -6.87 -9.71
CA ARG A 217 8.28 -6.49 -10.28
C ARG A 217 8.98 -5.51 -9.37
N TYR A 218 10.32 -5.52 -9.40
CA TYR A 218 11.12 -4.67 -8.52
C TYR A 218 11.92 -3.68 -9.34
N PHE A 219 11.76 -2.40 -9.02
CA PHE A 219 12.45 -1.34 -9.72
C PHE A 219 13.07 -0.36 -8.75
N MET A 220 14.27 0.11 -9.08
CA MET A 220 14.95 1.18 -8.36
C MET A 220 14.92 2.46 -9.20
N PRO A 221 14.01 3.40 -8.89
CA PRO A 221 13.89 4.67 -9.61
C PRO A 221 15.16 5.51 -9.49
N ALA A 222 15.38 6.38 -10.47
CA ALA A 222 16.53 7.29 -10.47
C ALA A 222 16.54 8.15 -9.20
N GLY A 223 17.65 8.12 -8.45
CA GLY A 223 17.81 8.85 -7.18
C GLY A 223 17.23 8.15 -5.93
N SER A 224 16.64 6.96 -6.07
CA SER A 224 16.36 6.07 -4.92
C SER A 224 17.60 5.21 -4.63
N VAL A 225 17.71 4.74 -3.39
CA VAL A 225 18.86 3.95 -2.91
C VAL A 225 18.55 2.46 -2.75
N ALA A 226 17.29 2.05 -2.91
CA ALA A 226 16.86 0.66 -2.88
C ALA A 226 15.68 0.44 -3.84
N PRO A 227 15.50 -0.78 -4.37
CA PRO A 227 14.34 -1.12 -5.19
C PRO A 227 13.03 -1.06 -4.39
N LEU A 228 11.94 -0.74 -5.07
CA LEU A 228 10.57 -0.85 -4.60
C LEU A 228 9.89 -2.04 -5.27
N ALA A 229 9.00 -2.72 -4.55
CA ALA A 229 8.18 -3.80 -5.09
C ALA A 229 6.86 -3.23 -5.61
N PHE A 230 6.55 -3.46 -6.89
CA PHE A 230 5.31 -3.04 -7.53
C PHE A 230 4.45 -4.27 -7.78
N TYR A 231 3.32 -4.36 -7.08
CA TYR A 231 2.30 -5.37 -7.28
C TYR A 231 1.18 -4.80 -8.16
N PHE A 232 0.88 -5.47 -9.27
CA PHE A 232 -0.04 -4.97 -10.29
C PHE A 232 -0.72 -6.11 -11.04
N SER A 233 -1.82 -5.78 -11.69
CA SER A 233 -2.43 -6.62 -12.74
C SER A 233 -2.20 -5.97 -14.10
N GLY A 234 -2.22 -6.76 -15.19
CA GLY A 234 -1.98 -6.25 -16.54
C GLY A 234 -0.50 -5.94 -16.81
N ASP A 235 -0.22 -4.84 -17.50
CA ASP A 235 1.12 -4.45 -17.93
C ASP A 235 1.55 -3.12 -17.27
N LEU A 236 2.30 -3.21 -16.17
CA LEU A 236 2.82 -2.05 -15.43
C LEU A 236 3.57 -1.06 -16.33
N LEU A 237 4.26 -1.53 -17.38
CA LEU A 237 5.13 -0.67 -18.19
C LEU A 237 4.36 0.13 -19.24
N ASN A 238 3.21 -0.37 -19.67
CA ASN A 238 2.48 0.18 -20.81
C ASN A 238 1.10 0.73 -20.45
N ASP A 239 0.48 0.27 -19.37
CA ASP A 239 -0.89 0.67 -18.98
C ASP A 239 -0.93 2.03 -18.25
N TYR A 240 0.23 2.53 -17.80
CA TYR A 240 0.36 3.75 -17.00
C TYR A 240 1.31 4.76 -17.63
N THR A 241 0.92 6.03 -17.58
CA THR A 241 1.72 7.15 -18.08
C THR A 241 2.91 7.42 -17.16
N ASN A 242 3.89 8.16 -17.68
CA ASN A 242 5.06 8.56 -16.90
C ASN A 242 4.68 9.33 -15.62
N LEU A 243 3.71 10.24 -15.67
CA LEU A 243 3.30 11.03 -14.49
C LEU A 243 2.58 10.17 -13.45
N GLU A 244 1.77 9.19 -13.88
CA GLU A 244 1.12 8.20 -13.00
C GLU A 244 2.15 7.32 -12.26
N LEU A 245 3.17 6.84 -12.97
CA LEU A 245 4.25 6.05 -12.37
C LEU A 245 5.10 6.92 -11.41
N ILE A 246 5.44 8.14 -11.81
CA ILE A 246 6.17 9.10 -10.95
C ILE A 246 5.38 9.39 -9.68
N SER A 247 4.05 9.57 -9.76
CA SER A 247 3.23 9.87 -8.59
C SER A 247 3.29 8.76 -7.54
N THR A 248 3.24 7.51 -8.00
CA THR A 248 3.40 6.30 -7.16
C THR A 248 4.79 6.27 -6.54
N ILE A 249 5.85 6.45 -7.34
CA ILE A 249 7.23 6.47 -6.86
C ILE A 249 7.45 7.58 -5.83
N SER A 250 7.05 8.82 -6.12
CA SER A 250 7.32 9.96 -5.24
C SER A 250 6.64 9.81 -3.88
N THR A 251 5.44 9.24 -3.89
CA THR A 251 4.65 8.98 -2.69
C THR A 251 5.27 7.85 -1.88
N MET A 252 5.51 6.69 -2.50
CA MET A 252 6.00 5.53 -1.76
C MET A 252 7.47 5.63 -1.37
N ASP A 253 8.35 6.19 -2.20
CA ASP A 253 9.75 6.45 -1.83
C ASP A 253 9.84 7.38 -0.60
N THR A 254 8.98 8.40 -0.53
CA THR A 254 8.89 9.29 0.65
C THR A 254 8.42 8.52 1.88
N PHE A 255 7.32 7.76 1.77
CA PHE A 255 6.83 6.96 2.89
C PHE A 255 7.88 5.94 3.35
N GLN A 256 8.55 5.25 2.43
CA GLN A 256 9.58 4.29 2.80
C GLN A 256 10.82 4.93 3.44
N LYS A 257 11.20 6.15 3.04
CA LYS A 257 12.24 6.94 3.74
C LYS A 257 11.89 7.28 5.18
N ILE A 258 10.60 7.41 5.49
CA ILE A 258 10.11 7.66 6.85
C ILE A 258 10.01 6.34 7.62
N TYR A 259 9.44 5.31 7.00
CA TYR A 259 9.15 4.04 7.68
C TYR A 259 10.37 3.15 7.86
N ARG A 260 11.25 3.12 6.86
CA ARG A 260 12.43 2.24 6.78
C ARG A 260 13.65 2.98 6.23
N PRO A 261 14.08 4.10 6.86
CA PRO A 261 15.28 4.85 6.46
C PRO A 261 16.54 3.97 6.35
N GLU A 262 16.66 2.88 7.10
CA GLU A 262 17.78 1.93 7.01
C GLU A 262 17.93 1.31 5.61
N ILE A 263 16.84 1.25 4.85
CA ILE A 263 16.78 0.72 3.49
C ILE A 263 16.68 1.86 2.48
N TYR A 264 15.74 2.79 2.67
CA TYR A 264 15.36 3.78 1.65
C TYR A 264 15.97 5.17 1.84
N ASN A 265 16.63 5.40 2.97
CA ASN A 265 17.41 6.60 3.24
C ASN A 265 18.84 6.26 3.66
N ALA A 266 19.34 5.10 3.22
CA ALA A 266 20.72 4.68 3.36
C ALA A 266 21.65 5.62 2.58
N ASN A 267 22.86 5.84 3.08
CA ASN A 267 23.82 6.75 2.45
C ASN A 267 24.57 6.10 1.26
N SER A 268 24.33 4.81 1.01
CA SER A 268 24.84 4.07 -0.14
C SER A 268 23.71 3.39 -0.92
N PRO A 269 23.72 3.43 -2.27
CA PRO A 269 22.71 2.79 -3.09
C PRO A 269 22.92 1.28 -3.19
N ALA A 270 21.84 0.55 -3.45
CA ALA A 270 21.85 -0.88 -3.74
C ALA A 270 22.82 -1.22 -4.88
N GLY A 271 23.67 -2.22 -4.63
CA GLY A 271 24.60 -2.77 -5.62
C GLY A 271 23.94 -3.75 -6.60
N LYS A 272 24.74 -4.39 -7.46
CA LYS A 272 24.25 -5.41 -8.42
C LYS A 272 23.56 -6.61 -7.77
N SER A 273 23.95 -6.93 -6.53
CA SER A 273 23.28 -7.90 -5.67
C SER A 273 23.01 -7.19 -4.35
N TYR A 274 21.76 -7.15 -3.93
CA TYR A 274 21.31 -6.35 -2.80
C TYR A 274 20.38 -7.14 -1.90
N GLN A 275 20.74 -7.25 -0.62
CA GLN A 275 19.86 -7.76 0.43
C GLN A 275 19.57 -6.60 1.40
N PRO A 276 18.32 -6.12 1.51
CA PRO A 276 17.96 -5.05 2.43
C PRO A 276 18.19 -5.47 3.89
N SER A 277 18.55 -4.51 4.75
CA SER A 277 18.74 -4.79 6.18
C SER A 277 18.19 -3.66 7.04
N LEU A 278 17.28 -4.01 7.96
CA LEU A 278 16.78 -3.10 8.99
C LEU A 278 17.80 -2.85 10.12
N LYS A 279 18.96 -3.52 10.07
CA LYS A 279 20.08 -3.30 11.01
C LYS A 279 21.18 -2.44 10.40
N HIS A 280 21.01 -1.94 9.18
CA HIS A 280 21.96 -1.06 8.54
C HIS A 280 22.07 0.25 9.32
N GLN A 281 23.30 0.70 9.61
CA GLN A 281 23.55 1.87 10.46
C GLN A 281 23.90 3.14 9.68
N ASP A 282 24.34 3.00 8.44
CA ASP A 282 24.76 4.14 7.59
C ASP A 282 23.56 4.71 6.81
N PHE A 283 22.68 5.39 7.53
CA PHE A 283 21.50 6.03 6.97
C PHE A 283 21.23 7.39 7.60
N SER A 284 20.40 8.19 6.93
CA SER A 284 19.94 9.48 7.43
C SER A 284 18.51 9.39 7.95
N LEU A 285 18.18 10.11 9.02
CA LEU A 285 16.80 10.28 9.47
C LEU A 285 16.14 11.48 8.79
N THR A 286 14.84 11.40 8.55
CA THR A 286 14.04 12.57 8.17
C THR A 286 13.74 13.42 9.40
N ARG A 287 13.23 14.65 9.20
CA ARG A 287 12.70 15.48 10.30
C ARG A 287 11.25 15.13 10.67
N ILE A 288 10.76 13.97 10.24
CA ILE A 288 9.39 13.52 10.45
C ILE A 288 9.42 12.46 11.55
N VAL A 289 8.69 12.70 12.63
CA VAL A 289 8.60 11.75 13.74
C VAL A 289 7.61 10.64 13.37
N TYR A 290 8.07 9.39 13.43
CA TYR A 290 7.26 8.21 13.14
C TYR A 290 7.45 7.16 14.22
N ASP A 291 6.35 6.77 14.87
CA ASP A 291 6.38 5.83 15.99
C ASP A 291 6.09 4.40 15.50
N ARG A 292 7.17 3.63 15.31
CA ARG A 292 7.10 2.23 14.86
C ARG A 292 6.49 1.29 15.91
N GLU A 293 6.69 1.57 17.19
CA GLU A 293 6.13 0.75 18.27
C GLU A 293 4.62 0.93 18.34
N GLU A 294 4.16 2.19 18.27
CA GLU A 294 2.74 2.49 18.18
C GLU A 294 2.14 1.82 16.93
N ARG A 295 2.77 1.95 15.76
CA ARG A 295 2.29 1.30 14.52
C ARG A 295 2.15 -0.22 14.68
N SER A 296 3.13 -0.87 15.32
CA SER A 296 3.12 -2.33 15.52
C SER A 296 2.01 -2.76 16.47
N ARG A 297 1.85 -2.05 17.60
CA ARG A 297 0.75 -2.28 18.56
C ARG A 297 -0.61 -2.11 17.89
N LEU A 298 -0.75 -1.06 17.09
CA LEU A 298 -1.94 -0.75 16.33
C LEU A 298 -2.28 -1.89 15.34
N ALA A 299 -1.33 -2.38 14.55
CA ALA A 299 -1.58 -3.48 13.61
C ALA A 299 -2.18 -4.73 14.30
N ILE A 300 -1.67 -5.08 15.48
CA ILE A 300 -2.21 -6.20 16.28
C ILE A 300 -3.64 -5.91 16.77
N GLN A 301 -3.91 -4.69 17.25
CA GLN A 301 -5.25 -4.29 17.68
C GLN A 301 -6.26 -4.33 16.53
N GLN A 302 -5.85 -3.90 15.33
CA GLN A 302 -6.66 -4.00 14.13
C GLN A 302 -6.95 -5.46 13.77
N GLY A 303 -5.94 -6.33 13.76
CA GLY A 303 -6.13 -7.75 13.49
C GLY A 303 -7.14 -8.41 14.44
N LYS A 304 -7.08 -8.09 15.75
CA LYS A 304 -8.05 -8.57 16.75
C LYS A 304 -9.45 -7.98 16.56
N PHE A 305 -9.54 -6.69 16.23
CA PHE A 305 -10.82 -6.06 15.92
C PHE A 305 -11.49 -6.75 14.73
N VAL A 306 -10.72 -7.04 13.68
CA VAL A 306 -11.20 -7.76 12.49
C VAL A 306 -11.62 -9.18 12.85
N GLU A 307 -10.87 -9.88 13.69
CA GLU A 307 -11.28 -11.19 14.21
C GLU A 307 -12.65 -11.14 14.91
N GLU A 308 -12.84 -10.18 15.83
CA GLU A 308 -14.03 -10.09 16.68
C GLU A 308 -15.27 -9.54 15.98
N HIS A 309 -15.10 -8.60 15.04
CA HIS A 309 -16.21 -7.86 14.43
C HIS A 309 -16.45 -8.16 12.96
N PHE A 310 -15.49 -8.79 12.27
CA PHE A 310 -15.61 -9.14 10.85
C PHE A 310 -15.59 -10.67 10.70
N ILE A 311 -14.49 -11.33 11.04
CA ILE A 311 -14.28 -12.74 10.70
C ILE A 311 -15.21 -13.67 11.49
N LYS A 312 -15.19 -13.63 12.83
CA LYS A 312 -16.01 -14.55 13.65
C LYS A 312 -17.52 -14.37 13.46
N PRO A 313 -18.08 -13.14 13.46
CA PRO A 313 -19.53 -12.96 13.35
C PRO A 313 -20.09 -13.39 11.99
N HIS A 314 -19.29 -13.28 10.93
CA HIS A 314 -19.73 -13.53 9.56
C HIS A 314 -19.09 -14.78 8.94
N GLN A 315 -18.41 -15.61 9.71
CA GLN A 315 -17.62 -16.75 9.22
C GLN A 315 -18.41 -17.62 8.25
N ALA A 316 -19.59 -18.10 8.65
CA ALA A 316 -20.41 -18.98 7.80
C ALA A 316 -20.82 -18.33 6.47
N VAL A 317 -21.11 -17.01 6.48
CA VAL A 317 -21.49 -16.27 5.27
C VAL A 317 -20.27 -16.06 4.36
N LEU A 318 -19.10 -15.75 4.95
CA LEU A 318 -17.85 -15.57 4.22
C LEU A 318 -17.37 -16.87 3.58
N GLU A 319 -17.49 -17.99 4.30
CA GLU A 319 -17.17 -19.34 3.80
C GLU A 319 -18.10 -19.71 2.64
N GLN A 320 -19.42 -19.62 2.85
CA GLN A 320 -20.41 -19.90 1.80
C GLN A 320 -20.19 -19.02 0.55
N TRP A 321 -19.92 -17.72 0.74
CA TRP A 321 -19.64 -16.81 -0.36
C TRP A 321 -18.34 -17.17 -1.09
N SER A 322 -17.29 -17.50 -0.34
CA SER A 322 -15.98 -17.90 -0.88
C SER A 322 -16.08 -19.19 -1.70
N GLU A 323 -16.86 -20.18 -1.25
CA GLU A 323 -17.11 -21.43 -1.97
C GLU A 323 -17.93 -21.21 -3.24
N ALA A 324 -19.00 -20.40 -3.17
CA ALA A 324 -19.82 -20.07 -4.32
C ALA A 324 -19.06 -19.30 -5.41
N ASN A 325 -18.04 -18.52 -5.01
CA ASN A 325 -17.20 -17.72 -5.88
C ASN A 325 -15.80 -18.32 -6.09
N TYR A 326 -15.71 -19.64 -6.22
CA TYR A 326 -14.43 -20.33 -6.44
C TYR A 326 -13.64 -19.81 -7.66
N ALA A 327 -14.34 -19.35 -8.69
CA ALA A 327 -13.74 -18.88 -9.95
C ALA A 327 -13.21 -17.43 -9.91
N LEU A 328 -13.39 -16.69 -8.81
CA LEU A 328 -12.88 -15.32 -8.67
C LEU A 328 -11.36 -15.28 -8.50
#